data_AF-A0A1W9TEB1-F1
#
_entry.id   AF-A0A1W9TEB1-F1
#
_cell.length_a   1.000
_cell.length_b   1.000
_cell.length_c   1.000
_cell.angle_alpha   90.00
_cell.angle_beta   90.00
_cell.angle_gamma   90.00
#
_symmetry.space_group_name_H-M   'P 1'
#
loop_
_entity.id
_entity.type
_entity.pdbx_description
1 polymer ?
#
loop_
_entity_poly.entity_id
_entity_poly.type
_entity_poly.pdbx_seq_one_letter_code
_entity_poly.pdbx_strand_id
1 'polypeptide(L)'
;MDFTVGTMNRKAMMSNDLIQLAQEAMRLEYNVSKLYMIFRDAYPDDAAFWWQLVIEESNHAALIKSGLEYFMPSEIFPVEMLASMEELQGANKELESLLEKYVADTPSREAAFNVALKIEMSAGEIHFQKAMAKSTDSKVLAIFQRLNQDDKDHAKRIRAYMKENQIAIQS
;
A
#
# COMPACT_ATOMS: atom_id res chain seq x y z
N MET A 1 -3.36 -15.47 43.70
CA MET A 1 -4.64 -15.45 42.96
C MET A 1 -4.54 -14.37 41.90
N ASP A 2 -4.49 -14.81 40.64
CA ASP A 2 -4.92 -14.19 39.38
C ASP A 2 -4.63 -12.71 39.07
N PHE A 3 -3.41 -12.43 38.62
CA PHE A 3 -3.10 -11.26 37.78
C PHE A 3 -2.63 -11.63 36.35
N THR A 4 -2.58 -12.92 36.01
CA THR A 4 -1.92 -13.44 34.79
C THR A 4 -2.88 -13.72 33.63
N VAL A 5 -4.16 -14.03 33.90
CA VAL A 5 -5.12 -14.41 32.85
C VAL A 5 -5.62 -13.19 32.06
N GLY A 6 -5.89 -12.06 32.74
CA GLY A 6 -6.41 -10.84 32.08
C GLY A 6 -5.37 -10.03 31.28
N THR A 7 -4.08 -10.25 31.53
CA THR A 7 -2.97 -9.61 30.80
C THR A 7 -2.54 -10.44 29.59
N MET A 8 -2.47 -11.77 29.71
CA MET A 8 -2.21 -12.65 28.56
C MET A 8 -3.32 -12.55 27.50
N ASN A 9 -4.59 -12.49 27.91
CA ASN A 9 -5.71 -12.42 26.96
C ASN A 9 -5.74 -11.10 26.18
N ARG A 10 -5.39 -9.98 26.83
CA ARG A 10 -5.25 -8.67 26.15
C ARG A 10 -4.05 -8.61 25.20
N LYS A 11 -2.94 -9.26 25.56
CA LYS A 11 -1.75 -9.33 24.72
C LYS A 11 -1.99 -10.15 23.44
N ALA A 12 -2.65 -11.30 23.57
CA ALA A 12 -3.06 -12.14 22.44
C ALA A 12 -4.11 -11.46 21.53
N MET A 13 -5.01 -10.67 22.11
CA MET A 13 -6.00 -9.91 21.33
C MET A 13 -5.32 -8.78 20.54
N MET A 14 -4.40 -8.03 21.17
CA MET A 14 -3.61 -6.99 20.50
C MET A 14 -2.73 -7.55 19.38
N SER A 15 -2.19 -8.77 19.52
CA SER A 15 -1.45 -9.41 18.43
C SER A 15 -2.35 -9.79 17.26
N ASN A 16 -3.60 -10.21 17.51
CA ASN A 16 -4.55 -10.53 16.45
C ASN A 16 -4.99 -9.28 15.67
N ASP A 17 -5.28 -8.18 16.38
CA ASP A 17 -5.68 -6.92 15.73
C ASP A 17 -4.55 -6.38 14.84
N LEU A 18 -3.31 -6.47 15.31
CA LEU A 18 -2.14 -6.03 14.53
C LEU A 18 -1.88 -6.95 13.31
N ILE A 19 -2.09 -8.26 13.46
CA ILE A 19 -2.02 -9.18 12.31
C ILE A 19 -3.06 -8.82 11.27
N GLN A 20 -4.30 -8.55 11.67
CA GLN A 20 -5.37 -8.15 10.74
C GLN A 20 -5.05 -6.83 10.06
N LEU A 21 -4.53 -5.83 10.78
CA LEU A 21 -4.10 -4.56 10.20
C LEU A 21 -3.03 -4.77 9.13
N ALA A 22 -1.99 -5.56 9.43
CA ALA A 22 -0.93 -5.84 8.47
C ALA A 22 -1.42 -6.67 7.27
N GLN A 23 -2.40 -7.57 7.46
CA GLN A 23 -3.04 -8.30 6.36
C GLN A 23 -3.86 -7.38 5.45
N GLU A 24 -4.62 -6.44 6.01
CA GLU A 24 -5.38 -5.46 5.23
C GLU A 24 -4.44 -4.48 4.49
N ALA A 25 -3.32 -4.07 5.11
CA ALA A 25 -2.30 -3.29 4.43
C ALA A 25 -1.64 -4.08 3.29
N MET A 26 -1.25 -5.34 3.52
CA MET A 26 -0.72 -6.20 2.46
C MET A 26 -1.72 -6.36 1.30
N ARG A 27 -3.02 -6.50 1.62
CA ARG A 27 -4.09 -6.59 0.62
C ARG A 27 -4.25 -5.30 -0.18
N LEU A 28 -4.09 -4.14 0.47
CA LEU A 28 -4.10 -2.83 -0.17
C LEU A 28 -3.06 -2.77 -1.28
N GLU A 29 -1.78 -2.91 -0.93
CA GLU A 29 -0.65 -2.87 -1.87
C GLU A 29 -0.86 -3.85 -3.04
N TYR A 30 -1.29 -5.07 -2.72
CA TYR A 30 -1.54 -6.09 -3.75
C TYR A 30 -2.69 -5.72 -4.70
N ASN A 31 -3.77 -5.11 -4.19
CA ASN A 31 -4.88 -4.66 -5.00
C ASN A 31 -4.51 -3.44 -5.86
N VAL A 32 -3.66 -2.52 -5.36
CA VAL A 32 -3.11 -1.43 -6.15
C VAL A 32 -2.27 -1.97 -7.31
N SER A 33 -1.37 -2.93 -7.04
CA SER A 33 -0.57 -3.60 -8.08
C SER A 33 -1.45 -4.22 -9.18
N LYS A 34 -2.51 -4.93 -8.80
CA LYS A 34 -3.47 -5.50 -9.76
C LYS A 34 -4.16 -4.43 -10.61
N LEU A 35 -4.56 -3.33 -9.99
CA LEU A 35 -5.21 -2.24 -10.71
C LEU A 35 -4.25 -1.63 -11.74
N TYR A 36 -3.00 -1.42 -11.37
CA TYR A 36 -1.97 -0.93 -12.28
C TYR A 36 -1.65 -1.90 -13.40
N MET A 37 -1.80 -3.22 -13.18
CA MET A 37 -1.72 -4.21 -14.26
C MET A 37 -2.82 -3.99 -15.30
N ILE A 38 -4.06 -3.75 -14.87
CA ILE A 38 -5.18 -3.45 -15.79
C ILE A 38 -4.85 -2.21 -16.63
N PHE A 39 -4.30 -1.15 -16.01
CA PHE A 39 -3.91 0.06 -16.73
C PHE A 39 -2.74 -0.18 -17.69
N ARG A 40 -1.74 -0.97 -17.28
CA ARG A 40 -0.63 -1.40 -18.13
C ARG A 40 -1.09 -2.12 -19.38
N ASP A 41 -2.06 -3.03 -19.23
CA ASP A 41 -2.61 -3.81 -20.34
C ASP A 41 -3.50 -2.97 -21.26
N ALA A 42 -4.21 -1.99 -20.70
CA ALA A 42 -5.08 -1.08 -21.44
C ALA A 42 -4.32 -0.01 -22.25
N TYR A 43 -3.15 0.43 -21.78
CA TYR A 43 -2.39 1.54 -22.37
C TYR A 43 -0.96 1.13 -22.72
N PRO A 44 -0.73 0.50 -23.89
CA PRO A 44 0.59 0.07 -24.33
C PRO A 44 1.64 1.19 -24.35
N ASP A 45 1.23 2.41 -24.70
CA ASP A 45 2.13 3.58 -24.76
C ASP A 45 2.64 4.00 -23.37
N ASP A 46 1.89 3.68 -22.30
CA ASP A 46 2.25 3.96 -20.90
C ASP A 46 2.72 2.71 -20.16
N ALA A 47 2.83 1.55 -20.85
CA ALA A 47 2.99 0.26 -20.21
C ALA A 47 4.26 0.17 -19.36
N ALA A 48 5.36 0.82 -19.77
CA ALA A 48 6.60 0.85 -19.00
C ALA A 48 6.44 1.60 -17.67
N PHE A 49 5.70 2.72 -17.67
CA PHE A 49 5.41 3.49 -16.47
C PHE A 49 4.55 2.67 -15.50
N TRP A 50 3.44 2.10 -15.99
CA TRP A 50 2.57 1.27 -15.17
C TRP A 50 3.26 0.02 -14.65
N TRP A 51 4.07 -0.63 -15.48
CA TRP A 51 4.82 -1.82 -15.08
C TRP A 51 5.79 -1.54 -13.92
N GLN A 52 6.42 -0.37 -13.91
CA GLN A 52 7.26 0.04 -12.80
C GLN A 52 6.44 0.13 -11.49
N LEU A 53 5.29 0.80 -11.50
CA LEU A 53 4.41 0.88 -10.33
C LEU A 53 3.90 -0.50 -9.90
N VAL A 54 3.55 -1.38 -10.84
CA VAL A 54 3.12 -2.76 -10.54
C VAL A 54 4.18 -3.52 -9.72
N ILE A 55 5.46 -3.39 -10.09
CA ILE A 55 6.58 -4.04 -9.39
C ILE A 55 6.73 -3.44 -7.99
N GLU A 56 6.69 -2.13 -7.88
CA GLU A 56 6.87 -1.40 -6.61
C GLU A 56 5.76 -1.79 -5.60
N GLU A 57 4.50 -1.78 -6.00
CA GLU A 57 3.40 -2.21 -5.11
C GLU A 57 3.45 -3.70 -4.77
N SER A 58 3.94 -4.54 -5.70
CA SER A 58 4.20 -5.95 -5.41
C SER A 58 5.30 -6.11 -4.36
N ASN A 59 6.34 -5.27 -4.41
CA ASN A 59 7.41 -5.25 -3.42
C ASN A 59 6.91 -4.81 -2.05
N HIS A 60 6.05 -3.78 -1.98
CA HIS A 60 5.43 -3.34 -0.73
C HIS A 60 4.64 -4.47 -0.08
N ALA A 61 3.77 -5.14 -0.85
CA ALA A 61 3.01 -6.29 -0.36
C ALA A 61 3.94 -7.41 0.17
N ALA A 62 5.01 -7.71 -0.56
CA ALA A 62 6.00 -8.72 -0.16
C ALA A 62 6.78 -8.32 1.11
N LEU A 63 7.07 -7.03 1.28
CA LEU A 63 7.74 -6.48 2.46
C LEU A 63 6.83 -6.60 3.70
N ILE A 64 5.55 -6.22 3.58
CA ILE A 64 4.58 -6.37 4.67
C ILE A 64 4.39 -7.85 5.03
N LYS A 65 4.28 -8.73 4.03
CA LYS A 65 4.20 -10.17 4.23
C LYS A 65 5.42 -10.71 4.99
N SER A 66 6.63 -10.28 4.61
CA SER A 66 7.85 -10.65 5.32
C SER A 66 7.85 -10.13 6.77
N GLY A 67 7.30 -8.93 6.99
CA GLY A 67 7.03 -8.39 8.32
C GLY A 67 6.12 -9.28 9.16
N LEU A 68 5.00 -9.71 8.58
CA LEU A 68 4.05 -10.63 9.21
C LEU A 68 4.71 -11.97 9.59
N GLU A 69 5.51 -12.54 8.70
CA GLU A 69 6.11 -13.87 8.90
C GLU A 69 7.27 -13.86 9.89
N TYR A 70 8.15 -12.85 9.84
CA TYR A 70 9.43 -12.88 10.56
C TYR A 70 9.52 -11.90 11.73
N PHE A 71 8.81 -10.77 11.68
CA PHE A 71 8.94 -9.69 12.68
C PHE A 71 7.77 -9.66 13.66
N MET A 72 6.56 -10.03 13.21
CA MET A 72 5.37 -10.09 14.05
C MET A 72 5.50 -11.09 15.21
N PRO A 73 6.01 -12.34 15.02
CA PRO A 73 6.15 -13.29 16.12
C PRO A 73 7.13 -12.82 17.21
N SER A 74 8.05 -11.92 16.85
CA SER A 74 9.02 -11.32 17.76
C SER A 74 8.55 -9.98 18.35
N GLU A 75 7.32 -9.55 18.05
CA GLU A 75 6.73 -8.28 18.54
C GLU A 75 7.53 -7.02 18.15
N ILE A 76 8.26 -7.09 17.04
CA ILE A 76 9.12 -6.00 16.53
C ILE A 76 8.66 -5.45 15.18
N PHE A 77 7.46 -5.79 14.73
CA PHE A 77 6.89 -5.26 13.49
C PHE A 77 6.76 -3.72 13.57
N PRO A 78 7.16 -2.96 12.54
CA PRO A 78 7.10 -1.51 12.56
C PRO A 78 5.66 -1.01 12.34
N VAL A 79 4.85 -1.03 13.39
CA VAL A 79 3.39 -0.71 13.34
C VAL A 79 3.06 0.66 12.75
N GLU A 80 4.00 1.60 12.80
CA GLU A 80 3.90 2.94 12.26
C GLU A 80 3.80 3.02 10.73
N MET A 81 4.04 1.92 10.01
CA MET A 81 3.79 1.83 8.57
C MET A 81 2.31 1.58 8.24
N LEU A 82 1.49 1.22 9.23
CA LEU A 82 0.09 0.83 9.03
C LEU A 82 -0.83 2.01 9.32
N ALA A 83 -1.81 2.22 8.44
CA ALA A 83 -2.96 3.07 8.70
C ALA A 83 -3.95 2.37 9.65
N SER A 84 -5.02 3.07 10.04
CA SER A 84 -6.08 2.48 10.86
C SER A 84 -6.87 1.41 10.10
N MET A 85 -7.54 0.51 10.82
CA MET A 85 -8.36 -0.55 10.22
C MET A 85 -9.44 0.01 9.30
N GLU A 86 -10.10 1.09 9.72
CA GLU A 86 -11.16 1.75 8.96
C GLU A 86 -10.62 2.30 7.62
N GLU A 87 -9.46 2.97 7.66
CA GLU A 87 -8.82 3.51 6.45
C GLU A 87 -8.43 2.39 5.48
N LEU A 88 -7.82 1.31 5.98
CA LEU A 88 -7.38 0.17 5.16
C LEU A 88 -8.57 -0.57 4.54
N GLN A 89 -9.59 -0.91 5.33
CA GLN A 89 -10.78 -1.59 4.83
C GLN A 89 -11.57 -0.73 3.85
N GLY A 90 -11.66 0.58 4.11
CA GLY A 90 -12.30 1.53 3.20
C GLY A 90 -11.58 1.58 1.85
N ALA A 91 -10.25 1.72 1.86
CA ALA A 91 -9.44 1.75 0.65
C ALA A 91 -9.48 0.42 -0.12
N ASN A 92 -9.39 -0.73 0.56
CA ASN A 92 -9.52 -2.05 -0.06
C ASN A 92 -10.88 -2.25 -0.74
N LYS A 93 -11.96 -1.84 -0.08
CA LYS A 93 -13.31 -1.94 -0.65
C LYS A 93 -13.47 -1.06 -1.90
N GLU A 94 -12.89 0.14 -1.89
CA GLU A 94 -12.87 1.00 -3.07
C GLU A 94 -12.08 0.35 -4.22
N LEU A 95 -10.88 -0.14 -3.95
CA LEU A 95 -10.05 -0.83 -4.95
C LEU A 95 -10.73 -2.05 -5.54
N GLU A 96 -11.39 -2.86 -4.72
CA GLU A 96 -12.12 -4.05 -5.20
C GLU A 96 -13.25 -3.67 -6.13
N SER A 97 -13.98 -2.60 -5.79
CA SER A 97 -15.02 -2.05 -6.66
C SER A 97 -14.44 -1.56 -8.00
N LEU A 98 -13.25 -0.93 -7.98
CA LEU A 98 -12.54 -0.49 -9.19
C LEU A 98 -12.03 -1.66 -10.03
N LEU A 99 -11.47 -2.68 -9.40
CA LEU A 99 -11.00 -3.90 -10.06
C LEU A 99 -12.16 -4.61 -10.77
N GLU A 100 -13.29 -4.81 -10.08
CA GLU A 100 -14.49 -5.40 -10.68
C GLU A 100 -15.00 -4.57 -11.86
N LYS A 101 -15.05 -3.25 -11.69
CA LYS A 101 -15.50 -2.33 -12.74
C LYS A 101 -14.60 -2.37 -13.97
N TYR A 102 -13.29 -2.23 -13.80
CA TYR A 102 -12.36 -2.00 -14.90
C TYR A 102 -11.91 -3.26 -15.62
N VAL A 103 -12.17 -4.44 -15.05
CA VAL A 103 -12.14 -5.71 -15.79
C VAL A 103 -13.22 -5.74 -16.89
N ALA A 104 -14.39 -5.14 -16.63
CA ALA A 104 -15.52 -5.14 -17.58
C ALA A 104 -15.56 -3.90 -18.48
N ASP A 105 -15.20 -2.74 -17.94
CA ASP A 105 -15.28 -1.43 -18.59
C ASP A 105 -14.01 -0.63 -18.33
N THR A 106 -13.01 -0.80 -19.20
CA THR A 106 -11.72 -0.12 -19.08
C THR A 106 -11.94 1.40 -19.02
N PRO A 107 -11.33 2.12 -18.05
CA PRO A 107 -11.50 3.57 -17.94
C PRO A 107 -10.91 4.29 -19.17
N SER A 108 -11.04 5.61 -19.25
CA SER A 108 -10.20 6.39 -20.17
C SER A 108 -8.77 6.51 -19.64
N ARG A 109 -7.79 6.81 -20.50
CA ARG A 109 -6.38 7.02 -20.11
C ARG A 109 -6.28 8.06 -19.00
N GLU A 110 -6.95 9.19 -19.19
CA GLU A 110 -7.04 10.25 -18.18
C GLU A 110 -7.64 9.76 -16.86
N ALA A 111 -8.75 9.02 -16.92
CA ALA A 111 -9.39 8.50 -15.72
C ALA A 111 -8.50 7.49 -14.97
N ALA A 112 -7.75 6.64 -15.68
CA ALA A 112 -6.81 5.69 -15.07
C ALA A 112 -5.74 6.41 -14.23
N PHE A 113 -5.10 7.44 -14.80
CA PHE A 113 -4.10 8.24 -14.09
C PHE A 113 -4.67 9.02 -12.90
N ASN A 114 -5.88 9.57 -13.04
CA ASN A 114 -6.53 10.28 -11.92
C ASN A 114 -6.95 9.33 -10.79
N VAL A 115 -7.41 8.12 -11.13
CA VAL A 115 -7.70 7.07 -10.14
C VAL A 115 -6.43 6.65 -9.41
N ALA A 116 -5.35 6.39 -10.14
CA ALA A 116 -4.06 6.07 -9.55
C ALA A 116 -3.60 7.18 -8.60
N LEU A 117 -3.67 8.44 -9.03
CA LEU A 117 -3.31 9.58 -8.18
C LEU A 117 -4.16 9.68 -6.90
N LYS A 118 -5.46 9.40 -6.98
CA LYS A 118 -6.35 9.38 -5.82
C LYS A 118 -5.95 8.27 -4.83
N ILE A 119 -5.62 7.09 -5.33
CA ILE A 119 -5.19 5.93 -4.52
C ILE A 119 -3.88 6.26 -3.79
N GLU A 120 -2.88 6.80 -4.50
CA GLU A 120 -1.60 7.21 -3.90
C GLU A 120 -1.71 8.34 -2.88
N MET A 121 -2.84 9.03 -2.86
CA MET A 121 -3.17 10.07 -1.88
C MET A 121 -4.09 9.56 -0.78
N SER A 122 -4.45 8.28 -0.78
CA SER A 122 -5.26 7.68 0.27
C SER A 122 -4.45 7.55 1.56
N ALA A 123 -5.18 7.43 2.68
CA ALA A 123 -4.54 7.35 3.98
C ALA A 123 -3.64 6.10 4.13
N GLY A 124 -4.00 4.96 3.52
CA GLY A 124 -3.19 3.75 3.54
C GLY A 124 -1.79 3.98 2.96
N GLU A 125 -1.74 4.47 1.73
CA GLU A 125 -0.50 4.79 1.01
C GLU A 125 0.33 5.86 1.72
N ILE A 126 -0.33 6.94 2.17
CA ILE A 126 0.35 8.04 2.84
C ILE A 126 1.06 7.58 4.13
N HIS A 127 0.47 6.68 4.91
CA HIS A 127 1.10 6.17 6.14
C HIS A 127 2.35 5.35 5.82
N PHE A 128 2.24 4.42 4.87
CA PHE A 128 3.36 3.60 4.44
C PHE A 128 4.51 4.46 3.91
N GLN A 129 4.22 5.36 2.97
CA GLN A 129 5.19 6.26 2.35
C GLN A 129 5.88 7.16 3.38
N LYS A 130 5.13 7.72 4.34
CA LYS A 130 5.72 8.52 5.45
C LYS A 130 6.64 7.69 6.33
N ALA A 131 6.28 6.46 6.66
CA ALA A 131 7.14 5.57 7.42
C ALA A 131 8.42 5.21 6.64
N MET A 132 8.33 5.03 5.32
CA MET A 132 9.48 4.73 4.47
C MET A 132 10.40 5.94 4.21
N ALA A 133 9.88 7.17 4.34
CA ALA A 133 10.63 8.39 4.09
C ALA A 133 11.24 9.05 5.34
N LYS A 134 10.69 8.82 6.54
CA LYS A 134 11.14 9.51 7.76
C LYS A 134 12.51 9.03 8.26
N SER A 135 13.25 9.91 8.93
CA SER A 135 14.40 9.48 9.73
C SER A 135 13.93 8.58 10.88
N THR A 136 14.71 7.55 11.22
CA THR A 136 14.36 6.62 12.29
C THR A 136 15.57 6.14 13.08
N ASP A 137 15.40 6.01 14.39
CA ASP A 137 16.34 5.33 15.28
C ASP A 137 16.01 3.82 15.42
N SER A 138 14.86 3.39 14.88
CA SER A 138 14.45 1.98 14.89
C SER A 138 15.26 1.19 13.87
N LYS A 139 16.08 0.25 14.36
CA LYS A 139 16.84 -0.67 13.49
C LYS A 139 15.93 -1.50 12.58
N VAL A 140 14.74 -1.86 13.05
CA VAL A 140 13.80 -2.64 12.25
C VAL A 140 13.18 -1.78 11.16
N LEU A 141 12.71 -0.57 11.47
CA LEU A 141 12.22 0.31 10.42
C LEU A 141 13.32 0.63 9.39
N ALA A 142 14.56 0.85 9.84
CA ALA A 142 15.68 1.07 8.93
C ALA A 142 15.92 -0.11 7.96
N ILE A 143 15.67 -1.36 8.39
CA ILE A 143 15.70 -2.53 7.51
C ILE A 143 14.58 -2.43 6.47
N PHE A 144 13.35 -2.14 6.90
CA PHE A 144 12.21 -2.00 5.99
C PHE A 144 12.44 -0.88 4.97
N GLN A 145 12.91 0.28 5.42
CA GLN A 145 13.27 1.41 4.56
C GLN A 145 14.34 1.05 3.53
N ARG A 146 15.33 0.23 3.91
CA ARG A 146 16.36 -0.24 2.99
C ARG A 146 15.82 -1.25 1.98
N LEU A 147 14.89 -2.12 2.40
CA LEU A 147 14.23 -3.09 1.52
C LEU A 147 13.22 -2.44 0.57
N ASN A 148 12.59 -1.34 0.99
CA ASN A 148 11.70 -0.52 0.18
C ASN A 148 12.44 0.29 -0.90
N GLN A 149 13.76 0.43 -0.80
CA GLN A 149 14.59 1.12 -1.79
C GLN A 149 14.05 2.51 -2.17
N ASP A 150 13.89 2.76 -3.47
CA ASP A 150 13.41 4.00 -4.08
C ASP A 150 11.91 3.92 -4.45
N ASP A 151 11.18 2.91 -3.95
CA ASP A 151 9.74 2.69 -4.17
C ASP A 151 8.94 3.72 -3.34
N LYS A 152 9.08 4.99 -3.74
CA LYS A 152 8.63 6.17 -2.99
C LYS A 152 7.97 7.21 -3.87
N ASP A 153 7.15 8.04 -3.25
CA ASP A 153 6.56 9.25 -3.83
C ASP A 153 5.76 8.98 -5.14
N HIS A 154 5.02 7.88 -5.21
CA HIS A 154 4.25 7.50 -6.40
C HIS A 154 3.31 8.62 -6.88
N ALA A 155 2.57 9.26 -5.96
CA ALA A 155 1.72 10.41 -6.28
C ALA A 155 2.48 11.55 -7.01
N LYS A 156 3.75 11.80 -6.63
CA LYS A 156 4.58 12.82 -7.27
C LYS A 156 5.01 12.38 -8.67
N ARG A 157 5.42 11.11 -8.82
CA ARG A 157 5.83 10.52 -10.10
C ARG A 157 4.67 10.47 -11.09
N ILE A 158 3.48 10.08 -10.63
CA ILE A 158 2.24 10.10 -11.42
C ILE A 158 1.93 11.52 -11.90
N ARG A 159 1.93 12.53 -11.02
CA ARG A 159 1.69 13.92 -11.42
C ARG A 159 2.72 14.44 -12.44
N ALA A 160 4.00 14.11 -12.25
CA ALA A 160 5.05 14.50 -13.18
C ALA A 160 4.80 13.87 -14.55
N TYR A 161 4.52 12.56 -14.58
CA TYR A 161 4.21 11.83 -15.81
C TYR A 161 2.98 12.40 -16.53
N MET A 162 1.90 12.66 -15.80
CA MET A 162 0.69 13.28 -16.36
C MET A 162 0.99 14.64 -16.99
N LYS A 163 1.78 15.49 -16.32
CA LYS A 163 2.18 16.80 -16.83
C LYS A 163 3.03 16.70 -18.09
N GLU A 164 4.02 15.80 -18.11
CA GLU A 164 4.92 15.57 -19.25
C GLU A 164 4.16 15.03 -20.48
N ASN A 165 3.12 14.24 -20.24
CA ASN A 165 2.33 13.58 -21.27
C ASN A 165 0.96 14.24 -21.55
N GLN A 166 0.77 15.48 -21.07
CA GLN A 166 -0.44 16.29 -21.30
C GLN A 166 -1.75 15.59 -20.88
N ILE A 167 -1.70 14.82 -19.81
CA ILE A 167 -2.86 14.15 -19.20
C ILE A 167 -3.45 15.10 -18.16
N ALA A 168 -4.74 15.42 -18.26
CA ALA A 168 -5.37 16.35 -17.33
C ALA A 168 -5.46 15.76 -15.93
N ILE A 169 -5.10 16.57 -14.93
CA ILE A 169 -5.29 16.26 -13.51
C ILE A 169 -6.65 16.82 -13.10
N GLN A 170 -7.52 15.96 -12.60
CA GLN A 170 -8.81 16.33 -12.04
C GLN A 170 -8.61 16.69 -10.56
N SER A 171 -9.15 17.85 -10.18
CA SER A 171 -9.13 18.39 -8.81
C SER A 171 -10.24 17.85 -7.95
#